data_AF-A0A1V6Q8C1-F1
#
_entry.id   AF-A0A1V6Q8C1-F1
#
_cell.length_a   1.000
_cell.length_b   1.000
_cell.length_c   1.000
_cell.angle_alpha   90.00
_cell.angle_beta   90.00
_cell.angle_gamma   90.00
#
_symmetry.space_group_name_H-M   'P 1'
#
loop_
_entity.id
_entity.type
_entity.pdbx_description
1 polymer ?
#
loop_
_entity_poly.entity_id
_entity_poly.type
_entity_poly.pdbx_seq_one_letter_code
_entity_poly.pdbx_strand_id
1 'polypeptide(L)'
;MGVSGLASRACLLTAIFDAKELEKQYPKPCAEGYAALFYLREILPSQVVHTTLFTSLVMARPKTVRAPTTASLPNNLRIPSSTPSLSKNLGKLSRQALLDLAFLWLNDRNIASFPPYLQHDEEVAPDEDEALPYPAAATIEEVRQAYEDLQDRKGGKREVLERILEGDWRHGITLRQLAMADLRYMDDHPASLRWTALELSRIDTKQKKPEETPSAKWSGSVPRMQAATFVQSLQREISPLVKAHYHLGRSGTLPLTILRIFVVDSPYQSPRQAAEIFTESSRVIYVAFPDSCPFVYTSIATSTGSKAAPAASSVTTDTRTLQRLVRDSIPKALSRPQERFTLKATSLAAKNLPTLLALRGPGRSAFANGAYSIFADAVIEGSPLDPRPSNTVTPEEHIKTSHQSPTEEGIEKENGSTGEVSSKRKSTGNETAFLSPTSRKRRLAIHSRFGTSGSSLAPAPLDRLDVRLLDKVRAGNEDEANEPSASTLPAVSLNFAGSDVITGIRKLAELGIIDPERMPSWMTGDEGISVATIQQGRRL
;
A
#
# COMPACT_ATOMS: atom_id res chain seq x y z
N MET A 1 37.39 19.12 -15.67
CA MET A 1 38.48 19.87 -15.01
C MET A 1 37.91 20.43 -13.72
N GLY A 2 38.22 19.99 -12.50
CA GLY A 2 39.21 19.09 -11.95
C GLY A 2 39.45 19.55 -10.51
N VAL A 3 39.26 18.65 -9.54
CA VAL A 3 39.81 18.59 -8.15
C VAL A 3 39.57 19.81 -7.22
N SER A 4 38.90 19.78 -6.06
CA SER A 4 38.72 18.82 -4.94
C SER A 4 40.00 18.33 -4.23
N GLY A 5 40.08 18.63 -2.92
CA GLY A 5 41.03 18.09 -1.93
C GLY A 5 40.88 18.87 -0.60
N LEU A 6 40.21 18.32 0.43
CA LEU A 6 40.78 17.59 1.58
C LEU A 6 41.50 18.54 2.57
N ALA A 7 41.36 18.52 3.91
CA ALA A 7 40.74 17.62 4.88
C ALA A 7 40.62 18.39 6.23
N SER A 8 39.58 18.15 7.04
CA SER A 8 39.61 17.42 8.33
C SER A 8 40.23 18.11 9.56
N ARG A 9 39.38 18.32 10.60
CA ARG A 9 39.60 18.06 12.06
C ARG A 9 38.41 18.65 12.85
N ALA A 10 37.50 17.82 13.35
CA ALA A 10 37.52 17.19 14.68
C ALA A 10 37.30 18.18 15.84
N CYS A 11 36.12 18.10 16.47
CA CYS A 11 35.96 18.42 17.89
C CYS A 11 34.80 17.60 18.47
N LEU A 12 35.17 16.57 19.25
CA LEU A 12 34.28 15.86 20.17
C LEU A 12 33.87 16.82 21.29
N LEU A 13 32.59 16.78 21.70
CA LEU A 13 32.26 17.08 23.09
C LEU A 13 31.09 16.22 23.59
N THR A 14 31.46 15.45 24.60
CA THR A 14 30.72 14.60 25.52
C THR A 14 29.58 15.34 26.22
N ALA A 15 28.42 14.71 26.38
CA ALA A 15 27.45 15.08 27.41
C ALA A 15 26.72 13.83 27.93
N ILE A 16 27.26 13.32 29.03
CA ILE A 16 26.62 12.44 30.01
C ILE A 16 25.60 13.31 30.76
N PHE A 17 24.36 12.87 30.93
CA PHE A 17 23.46 13.48 31.91
C PHE A 17 22.86 12.42 32.83
N ASP A 18 23.10 12.72 34.10
CA ASP A 18 22.99 11.92 35.30
C ASP A 18 21.55 11.94 35.84
N ALA A 19 21.21 10.85 36.51
CA ALA A 19 19.96 10.62 37.19
C ALA A 19 20.09 11.04 38.65
N LYS A 20 19.69 12.28 38.97
CA LYS A 20 19.26 12.73 40.31
C LYS A 20 19.09 14.24 40.25
N GLU A 21 17.86 14.69 40.40
CA GLU A 21 17.44 15.86 41.19
C GLU A 21 15.99 16.17 40.76
N LEU A 22 15.00 15.79 41.55
CA LEU A 22 13.72 16.52 41.71
C LEU A 22 12.85 15.78 42.73
N GLU A 23 13.38 15.68 43.95
CA GLU A 23 12.58 15.51 45.16
C GLU A 23 12.70 16.82 45.95
N LYS A 24 11.67 17.67 45.88
CA LYS A 24 11.22 18.61 46.93
C LYS A 24 10.20 19.62 46.39
N GLN A 25 8.92 19.39 46.66
CA GLN A 25 7.96 20.42 47.11
C GLN A 25 6.64 19.77 47.58
N TYR A 26 6.58 19.49 48.90
CA TYR A 26 5.47 19.51 49.91
C TYR A 26 3.98 19.25 49.54
N PRO A 27 3.08 18.89 50.51
CA PRO A 27 3.26 18.31 51.87
C PRO A 27 2.31 17.12 52.20
N LYS A 28 2.61 16.39 53.29
CA LYS A 28 1.64 15.59 54.07
C LYS A 28 0.70 16.52 54.87
N PRO A 29 -0.56 16.13 55.12
CA PRO A 29 -0.95 15.64 56.46
C PRO A 29 -1.99 14.49 56.33
N CYS A 30 -2.43 13.69 57.32
CA CYS A 30 -2.44 13.67 58.77
C CYS A 30 -2.32 12.21 59.24
N ALA A 31 -1.87 12.04 60.48
CA ALA A 31 -1.84 10.78 61.23
C ALA A 31 -3.23 10.39 61.76
N GLU A 32 -3.45 9.08 61.91
CA GLU A 32 -4.33 8.37 62.87
C GLU A 32 -4.34 6.90 62.42
N GLY A 33 -4.08 5.86 63.19
CA GLY A 33 -3.74 5.71 64.58
C GLY A 33 -3.48 4.21 64.86
N TYR A 34 -2.94 3.97 66.06
CA TYR A 34 -2.86 2.70 66.79
C TYR A 34 -1.74 1.69 66.46
N ALA A 35 -0.84 1.69 67.44
CA ALA A 35 0.26 0.77 67.68
C ALA A 35 -0.19 -0.51 68.41
N ALA A 36 0.74 -1.46 68.40
CA ALA A 36 1.03 -2.45 69.43
C ALA A 36 0.07 -3.66 69.56
N LEU A 37 0.63 -4.87 69.40
CA LEU A 37 1.12 -5.63 70.55
C LEU A 37 2.02 -6.80 70.13
N PHE A 38 3.00 -7.04 70.98
CA PHE A 38 4.09 -8.00 70.90
C PHE A 38 3.86 -9.10 71.97
N TYR A 39 4.41 -10.30 71.73
CA TYR A 39 4.87 -11.34 72.68
C TYR A 39 3.90 -12.26 73.47
N LEU A 40 4.08 -13.58 73.29
CA LEU A 40 4.38 -14.65 74.30
C LEU A 40 4.39 -16.03 73.56
N ARG A 41 5.50 -16.79 73.41
CA ARG A 41 6.13 -17.80 74.34
C ARG A 41 5.09 -18.78 74.92
N GLU A 42 5.20 -20.10 75.01
CA GLU A 42 6.22 -21.17 74.81
C GLU A 42 5.47 -22.53 75.05
N ILE A 43 6.12 -23.69 74.81
CA ILE A 43 5.87 -25.06 75.37
C ILE A 43 5.28 -26.17 74.42
N LEU A 44 6.12 -27.19 74.18
CA LEU A 44 5.93 -28.57 73.62
C LEU A 44 5.41 -29.56 74.72
N PRO A 45 5.20 -30.91 74.54
CA PRO A 45 5.32 -31.82 73.37
C PRO A 45 4.19 -32.90 73.22
N SER A 46 4.36 -33.79 72.21
CA SER A 46 4.12 -35.25 72.21
C SER A 46 2.95 -35.89 71.41
N GLN A 47 3.38 -36.60 70.34
CA GLN A 47 3.08 -38.01 69.96
C GLN A 47 1.72 -38.43 69.35
N VAL A 48 1.80 -38.84 68.06
CA VAL A 48 1.45 -40.18 67.48
C VAL A 48 0.14 -40.37 66.66
N VAL A 49 0.32 -41.11 65.54
CA VAL A 49 -0.59 -41.87 64.64
C VAL A 49 -1.25 -41.19 63.41
N HIS A 50 -0.60 -41.37 62.25
CA HIS A 50 -1.08 -42.06 61.04
C HIS A 50 -2.37 -41.64 60.28
N THR A 51 -2.14 -41.35 58.99
CA THR A 51 -2.94 -41.71 57.79
C THR A 51 -4.05 -40.78 57.26
N THR A 52 -3.88 -40.49 55.97
CA THR A 52 -4.88 -40.43 54.86
C THR A 52 -5.34 -39.07 54.32
N LEU A 53 -5.18 -38.98 52.98
CA LEU A 53 -5.83 -38.13 51.98
C LEU A 53 -5.26 -36.71 51.76
N PHE A 54 -4.20 -36.68 50.94
CA PHE A 54 -3.85 -35.55 50.08
C PHE A 54 -4.92 -35.40 49.00
N THR A 55 -5.96 -34.60 49.27
CA THR A 55 -6.78 -34.02 48.21
C THR A 55 -5.98 -32.88 47.59
N SER A 56 -5.50 -33.11 46.36
CA SER A 56 -4.90 -32.09 45.52
C SER A 56 -5.92 -30.99 45.25
N LEU A 57 -5.85 -29.91 46.05
CA LEU A 57 -6.57 -28.68 45.79
C LEU A 57 -5.89 -28.04 44.58
N VAL A 58 -6.40 -28.32 43.38
CA VAL A 58 -6.06 -27.55 42.18
C VAL A 58 -6.52 -26.12 42.44
N MET A 59 -5.60 -25.29 42.92
CA MET A 59 -5.82 -23.85 42.99
C MET A 59 -6.04 -23.35 41.56
N ALA A 60 -7.30 -23.10 41.23
CA ALA A 60 -7.66 -22.38 40.03
C ALA A 60 -6.88 -21.06 40.05
N ARG A 61 -5.91 -20.92 39.12
CA ARG A 61 -5.12 -19.69 38.98
C ARG A 61 -6.07 -18.50 39.00
N PRO A 62 -5.84 -17.49 39.86
CA PRO A 62 -6.72 -16.33 39.93
C PRO A 62 -6.82 -15.72 38.53
N LYS A 63 -8.05 -15.57 38.04
CA LYS A 63 -8.31 -14.87 36.77
C LYS A 63 -7.84 -13.42 36.97
N THR A 64 -6.61 -13.14 36.53
CA THR A 64 -6.07 -11.78 36.49
C THR A 64 -7.00 -10.91 35.67
N VAL A 65 -7.74 -10.02 36.35
CA VAL A 65 -8.51 -8.96 35.73
C VAL A 65 -7.50 -8.02 35.08
N ARG A 66 -7.39 -8.06 33.76
CA ARG A 66 -6.49 -7.18 33.00
C ARG A 66 -7.17 -5.83 32.82
N ALA A 67 -6.53 -4.78 33.33
CA ALA A 67 -7.01 -3.43 33.10
C ALA A 67 -6.95 -3.06 31.61
N PRO A 68 -7.94 -2.30 31.11
CA PRO A 68 -7.90 -1.68 29.79
C PRO A 68 -6.59 -0.91 29.58
N THR A 69 -5.81 -1.30 28.57
CA THR A 69 -4.69 -0.47 28.09
C THR A 69 -5.10 0.19 26.79
N THR A 70 -4.64 1.40 26.51
CA THR A 70 -4.77 2.07 25.20
C THR A 70 -3.56 1.78 24.29
N ALA A 71 -2.63 0.96 24.76
CA ALA A 71 -1.43 0.58 24.02
C ALA A 71 -1.76 -0.24 22.77
N SER A 72 -1.05 0.00 21.67
CA SER A 72 -1.07 -0.85 20.48
C SER A 72 -0.49 -2.23 20.79
N LEU A 73 -0.72 -3.19 19.89
CA LEU A 73 0.01 -4.45 19.92
C LEU A 73 1.50 -4.16 19.71
N PRO A 74 2.39 -4.73 20.53
CA PRO A 74 3.81 -4.39 20.48
C PRO A 74 4.49 -5.11 19.30
N ASN A 75 5.54 -4.48 18.76
CA ASN A 75 6.30 -4.99 17.61
C ASN A 75 6.94 -6.37 17.87
N ASN A 76 7.28 -6.65 19.12
CA ASN A 76 7.93 -7.88 19.58
C ASN A 76 6.93 -8.98 19.96
N LEU A 77 5.61 -8.80 19.74
CA LEU A 77 4.64 -9.88 19.93
C LEU A 77 4.96 -11.01 18.93
N ARG A 78 5.25 -12.20 19.45
CA ARG A 78 5.69 -13.37 18.66
C ARG A 78 4.53 -14.28 18.31
N ILE A 79 4.55 -14.75 17.06
CA ILE A 79 3.70 -15.83 16.55
C ILE A 79 4.55 -17.11 16.56
N PRO A 80 4.09 -18.20 17.21
CA PRO A 80 4.82 -19.47 17.22
C PRO A 80 5.17 -19.94 15.81
N SER A 81 6.41 -20.41 15.62
CA SER A 81 6.92 -20.97 14.35
C SER A 81 6.09 -22.16 13.86
N SER A 82 5.51 -22.94 14.78
CA SER A 82 4.63 -24.08 14.51
C SER A 82 3.28 -23.70 13.87
N THR A 83 2.97 -22.41 13.72
CA THR A 83 1.71 -21.95 13.14
C THR A 83 1.69 -22.21 11.61
N PRO A 84 0.82 -23.08 11.07
CA PRO A 84 0.87 -23.46 9.64
C PRO A 84 0.53 -22.31 8.68
N SER A 85 -0.24 -21.32 9.11
CA SER A 85 -0.56 -20.13 8.32
C SER A 85 0.64 -19.19 8.16
N LEU A 86 1.60 -19.20 9.11
CA LEU A 86 2.83 -18.43 9.03
C LEU A 86 3.75 -18.97 7.93
N SER A 87 3.95 -20.29 7.89
CA SER A 87 4.75 -20.94 6.83
C SER A 87 4.12 -20.72 5.45
N LYS A 88 2.78 -20.78 5.33
CA LYS A 88 2.06 -20.43 4.09
C LYS A 88 2.27 -18.97 3.68
N ASN A 89 2.28 -18.02 4.63
CA ASN A 89 2.46 -16.60 4.31
C ASN A 89 3.88 -16.29 3.85
N LEU A 90 4.90 -16.72 4.59
CA LEU A 90 6.30 -16.55 4.18
C LEU A 90 6.63 -17.34 2.90
N GLY A 91 6.01 -18.51 2.71
CA GLY A 91 6.18 -19.33 1.51
C GLY A 91 5.67 -18.71 0.21
N LYS A 92 4.88 -17.62 0.27
CA LYS A 92 4.47 -16.83 -0.91
C LYS A 92 5.61 -16.01 -1.50
N LEU A 93 6.63 -15.70 -0.69
CA LEU A 93 7.79 -14.93 -1.13
C LEU A 93 8.70 -15.77 -2.04
N SER A 94 9.49 -15.08 -2.87
CA SER A 94 10.56 -15.72 -3.64
C SER A 94 11.71 -16.14 -2.72
N ARG A 95 12.57 -17.08 -3.17
CA ARG A 95 13.78 -17.47 -2.42
C ARG A 95 14.65 -16.24 -2.11
N GLN A 96 14.86 -15.35 -3.09
CA GLN A 96 15.67 -14.16 -2.89
C GLN A 96 15.03 -13.20 -1.89
N ALA A 97 13.71 -12.99 -1.95
CA ALA A 97 13.04 -12.13 -0.98
C ALA A 97 13.13 -12.65 0.46
N LEU A 98 13.12 -13.98 0.66
CA LEU A 98 13.34 -14.58 1.98
C LEU A 98 14.77 -14.35 2.50
N LEU A 99 15.78 -14.51 1.63
CA LEU A 99 17.17 -14.23 1.98
C LEU A 99 17.38 -12.74 2.30
N ASP A 100 16.87 -11.85 1.45
CA ASP A 100 16.92 -10.40 1.68
C ASP A 100 16.28 -10.01 3.02
N LEU A 101 15.16 -10.65 3.39
CA LEU A 101 14.50 -10.43 4.68
C LEU A 101 15.35 -10.95 5.84
N ALA A 102 15.95 -12.12 5.72
CA ALA A 102 16.85 -12.66 6.75
C ALA A 102 18.03 -11.71 6.98
N PHE A 103 18.71 -11.26 5.93
CA PHE A 103 19.77 -10.26 6.03
C PHE A 103 19.26 -8.95 6.64
N LEU A 104 18.08 -8.48 6.23
CA LEU A 104 17.48 -7.26 6.79
C LEU A 104 17.19 -7.39 8.29
N TRP A 105 16.78 -8.57 8.76
CA TRP A 105 16.58 -8.83 10.19
C TRP A 105 17.90 -8.93 10.96
N LEU A 106 18.93 -9.52 10.34
CA LEU A 106 20.28 -9.67 10.90
C LEU A 106 21.13 -8.39 10.85
N ASN A 107 20.68 -7.33 10.18
CA ASN A 107 21.36 -6.03 10.19
C ASN A 107 21.51 -5.48 11.61
N ASP A 108 22.63 -4.81 11.90
CA ASP A 108 22.95 -4.30 13.25
C ASP A 108 21.86 -3.39 13.84
N ARG A 109 21.13 -2.66 13.00
CA ARG A 109 20.01 -1.80 13.43
C ARG A 109 18.78 -2.58 13.91
N ASN A 110 18.61 -3.79 13.39
CA ASN A 110 17.42 -4.61 13.57
C ASN A 110 17.68 -5.82 14.48
N ILE A 111 18.94 -6.20 14.69
CA ILE A 111 19.31 -7.39 15.47
C ILE A 111 18.73 -7.36 16.90
N ALA A 112 18.75 -6.20 17.55
CA ALA A 112 18.17 -6.03 18.89
C ALA A 112 16.63 -6.22 18.90
N SER A 113 15.96 -5.99 17.77
CA SER A 113 14.52 -6.21 17.63
C SER A 113 14.17 -7.64 17.23
N PHE A 114 15.07 -8.34 16.53
CA PHE A 114 14.82 -9.66 15.94
C PHE A 114 15.98 -10.63 16.22
N PRO A 115 16.36 -10.84 17.49
CA PRO A 115 17.49 -11.69 17.80
C PRO A 115 17.23 -13.11 17.27
N PRO A 116 18.17 -13.69 16.48
CA PRO A 116 18.13 -15.10 16.15
C PRO A 116 18.37 -15.92 17.41
N TYR A 117 17.96 -17.19 17.38
CA TYR A 117 18.24 -18.15 18.45
C TYR A 117 19.70 -18.60 18.34
N LEU A 118 20.44 -18.44 19.43
CA LEU A 118 21.86 -18.80 19.53
C LEU A 118 22.10 -19.82 20.66
N GLN A 119 23.29 -20.42 20.71
CA GLN A 119 23.63 -21.45 21.71
C GLN A 119 23.41 -21.01 23.16
N HIS A 120 23.65 -19.73 23.48
CA HIS A 120 23.41 -19.20 24.82
C HIS A 120 21.93 -19.24 25.25
N ASP A 121 20.99 -19.26 24.29
CA ASP A 121 19.55 -19.41 24.57
C ASP A 121 19.18 -20.86 24.92
N GLU A 122 19.98 -21.83 24.48
CA GLU A 122 19.81 -23.27 24.69
C GLU A 122 20.19 -23.68 26.12
N GLU A 123 21.20 -23.04 26.70
CA GLU A 123 21.63 -23.26 28.08
C GLU A 123 20.57 -22.85 29.12
N VAL A 124 19.67 -21.93 28.76
CA VAL A 124 18.64 -21.35 29.65
C VAL A 124 17.36 -22.18 29.68
N ALA A 125 17.10 -22.96 28.63
CA ALA A 125 15.94 -23.84 28.52
C ALA A 125 16.35 -25.14 27.81
N PRO A 126 16.90 -26.13 28.57
CA PRO A 126 17.21 -27.43 28.02
C PRO A 126 15.89 -28.16 27.76
N ASP A 127 15.31 -27.97 26.59
CA ASP A 127 14.25 -28.85 26.12
C ASP A 127 14.87 -30.24 25.92
N GLU A 128 14.33 -31.24 26.63
CA GLU A 128 14.59 -32.66 26.37
C GLU A 128 13.95 -32.99 25.01
N ASP A 129 14.73 -33.04 23.92
CA ASP A 129 14.62 -34.05 22.85
C ASP A 129 15.30 -33.67 21.51
N GLU A 130 15.96 -34.69 20.95
CA GLU A 130 16.30 -34.94 19.54
C GLU A 130 17.17 -33.95 18.75
N ALA A 131 18.03 -34.54 17.91
CA ALA A 131 18.92 -33.82 16.99
C ALA A 131 18.12 -32.87 16.06
N LEU A 132 17.99 -31.61 16.48
CA LEU A 132 17.34 -30.57 15.69
C LEU A 132 18.02 -30.47 14.31
N PRO A 133 17.27 -30.35 13.20
CA PRO A 133 17.83 -30.31 11.85
C PRO A 133 18.84 -29.17 11.62
N TYR A 134 18.74 -28.11 12.42
CA TYR A 134 19.54 -26.90 12.32
C TYR A 134 20.16 -26.58 13.69
N PRO A 135 21.48 -26.83 13.89
CA PRO A 135 22.13 -26.50 15.16
C PRO A 135 22.15 -24.98 15.39
N ALA A 136 22.08 -24.58 16.67
CA ALA A 136 22.21 -23.19 17.07
C ALA A 136 23.62 -22.67 16.74
N ALA A 137 23.70 -21.47 16.16
CA ALA A 137 24.98 -20.79 15.96
C ALA A 137 25.49 -20.21 17.28
N ALA A 138 26.81 -20.06 17.42
CA ALA A 138 27.41 -19.43 18.59
C ALA A 138 27.33 -17.89 18.49
N THR A 139 27.46 -17.35 17.27
CA THR A 139 27.50 -15.91 17.00
C THR A 139 26.53 -15.48 15.91
N ILE A 140 26.21 -14.18 15.88
CA ILE A 140 25.33 -13.59 14.85
C ILE A 140 26.01 -13.65 13.47
N GLU A 141 27.33 -13.49 13.45
CA GLU A 141 28.17 -13.56 12.25
C GLU A 141 28.10 -14.94 11.61
N GLU A 142 28.10 -16.02 12.40
CA GLU A 142 27.88 -17.38 11.89
C GLU A 142 26.51 -17.55 11.24
N VAL A 143 25.46 -16.95 11.83
CA VAL A 143 24.12 -16.95 11.22
C VAL A 143 24.16 -16.20 9.88
N ARG A 144 24.84 -15.04 9.80
CA ARG A 144 25.00 -14.30 8.54
C ARG A 144 25.73 -15.14 7.49
N GLN A 145 26.86 -15.75 7.86
CA GLN A 145 27.62 -16.63 6.98
C GLN A 145 26.77 -17.79 6.46
N ALA A 146 25.94 -18.40 7.32
CA ALA A 146 25.04 -19.48 6.89
C ALA A 146 24.03 -19.02 5.82
N TYR A 147 23.51 -17.79 5.92
CA TYR A 147 22.63 -17.22 4.87
C TYR A 147 23.39 -16.81 3.61
N GLU A 148 24.64 -16.35 3.72
CA GLU A 148 25.52 -16.08 2.56
C GLU A 148 25.83 -17.38 1.81
N ASP A 149 26.20 -18.44 2.52
CA ASP A 149 26.41 -19.77 1.96
C ASP A 149 25.13 -20.30 1.30
N LEU A 150 23.97 -20.10 1.94
CA LEU A 150 22.67 -20.45 1.35
C LEU A 150 22.33 -19.61 0.12
N GLN A 151 22.80 -18.37 0.03
CA GLN A 151 22.61 -17.50 -1.14
C GLN A 151 23.45 -17.97 -2.31
N ASP A 152 24.74 -18.27 -2.07
CA ASP A 152 25.72 -18.72 -3.05
C ASP A 152 25.41 -20.13 -3.57
N ARG A 153 24.93 -21.00 -2.68
CA ARG A 153 24.44 -22.33 -3.05
C ARG A 153 23.08 -22.19 -3.74
N LYS A 154 22.90 -22.81 -4.90
CA LYS A 154 21.61 -22.87 -5.61
C LYS A 154 20.63 -23.86 -4.94
N GLY A 155 20.29 -23.61 -3.67
CA GLY A 155 19.36 -24.39 -2.86
C GLY A 155 17.88 -24.08 -3.15
N GLY A 156 17.00 -24.86 -2.53
CA GLY A 156 15.55 -24.71 -2.70
C GLY A 156 14.95 -23.58 -1.84
N LYS A 157 13.79 -23.04 -2.24
CA LYS A 157 13.05 -22.08 -1.39
C LYS A 157 12.67 -22.66 -0.03
N ARG A 158 12.29 -23.95 0.00
CA ARG A 158 11.84 -24.65 1.21
C ARG A 158 12.95 -24.71 2.28
N GLU A 159 14.18 -24.96 1.86
CA GLU A 159 15.35 -25.01 2.73
C GLU A 159 15.56 -23.67 3.47
N VAL A 160 15.50 -22.55 2.74
CA VAL A 160 15.61 -21.21 3.36
C VAL A 160 14.48 -20.94 4.35
N LEU A 161 13.24 -21.33 4.00
CA LEU A 161 12.08 -21.15 4.86
C LEU A 161 12.17 -22.00 6.15
N GLU A 162 12.59 -23.25 6.03
CA GLU A 162 12.80 -24.17 7.15
C GLU A 162 13.93 -23.67 8.04
N ARG A 163 15.06 -23.23 7.47
CA ARG A 163 16.14 -22.62 8.25
C ARG A 163 15.67 -21.40 9.05
N ILE A 164 14.83 -20.54 8.46
CA ILE A 164 14.24 -19.38 9.15
C ILE A 164 13.32 -19.83 10.30
N LEU A 165 12.38 -20.73 10.05
CA LEU A 165 11.31 -21.06 11.00
C LEU A 165 11.69 -22.12 12.04
N GLU A 166 12.53 -23.07 11.70
CA GLU A 166 12.95 -24.19 12.56
C GLU A 166 14.36 -23.99 13.12
N GLY A 167 15.19 -23.19 12.46
CA GLY A 167 16.54 -22.85 12.92
C GLY A 167 16.59 -21.53 13.68
N ASP A 168 16.83 -20.44 12.96
CA ASP A 168 17.28 -19.17 13.54
C ASP A 168 16.14 -18.39 14.23
N TRP A 169 14.88 -18.55 13.83
CA TRP A 169 13.72 -17.97 14.52
C TRP A 169 12.74 -19.03 15.02
N ARG A 170 13.27 -20.16 15.53
CA ARG A 170 12.52 -21.30 16.07
C ARG A 170 11.50 -20.94 17.16
N HIS A 171 11.78 -19.90 17.94
CA HIS A 171 10.92 -19.40 19.02
C HIS A 171 9.77 -18.50 18.50
N GLY A 172 9.69 -18.28 17.18
CA GLY A 172 8.58 -17.61 16.51
C GLY A 172 8.93 -16.25 15.89
N ILE A 173 8.13 -15.88 14.89
CA ILE A 173 8.27 -14.65 14.11
C ILE A 173 7.46 -13.52 14.76
N THR A 174 8.08 -12.35 14.91
CA THR A 174 7.43 -11.16 15.49
C THR A 174 6.41 -10.53 14.53
N LEU A 175 5.43 -9.80 15.06
CA LEU A 175 4.48 -9.04 14.24
C LEU A 175 5.16 -8.03 13.31
N ARG A 176 6.28 -7.44 13.75
CA ARG A 176 7.07 -6.53 12.91
C ARG A 176 7.78 -7.28 11.78
N GLN A 177 8.36 -8.46 12.02
CA GLN A 177 8.93 -9.29 10.95
C GLN A 177 7.86 -9.72 9.94
N LEU A 178 6.69 -10.16 10.41
CA LEU A 178 5.57 -10.50 9.53
C LEU A 178 5.11 -9.28 8.71
N ALA A 179 5.04 -8.10 9.33
CA ALA A 179 4.70 -6.87 8.61
C ALA A 179 5.73 -6.49 7.55
N MET A 180 7.03 -6.72 7.79
CA MET A 180 8.08 -6.51 6.80
C MET A 180 7.96 -7.50 5.63
N ALA A 181 7.64 -8.77 5.91
CA ALA A 181 7.40 -9.78 4.90
C ALA A 181 6.18 -9.44 4.02
N ASP A 182 5.08 -8.97 4.63
CA ASP A 182 3.88 -8.55 3.92
C ASP A 182 4.15 -7.36 2.98
N LEU A 183 4.91 -6.36 3.43
CA LEU A 183 5.27 -5.22 2.58
C LEU A 183 6.19 -5.64 1.42
N ARG A 184 7.16 -6.54 1.66
CA ARG A 184 7.99 -7.08 0.58
C ARG A 184 7.17 -7.87 -0.44
N TYR A 185 6.22 -8.69 0.02
CA TYR A 185 5.32 -9.44 -0.86
C TYR A 185 4.52 -8.52 -1.78
N MET A 186 4.02 -7.41 -1.25
CA MET A 186 3.26 -6.42 -2.01
C MET A 186 4.12 -5.66 -3.02
N ASP A 187 5.37 -5.33 -2.70
CA ASP A 187 6.31 -4.73 -3.66
C ASP A 187 6.62 -5.71 -4.82
N ASP A 188 6.80 -7.00 -4.52
CA ASP A 188 7.02 -8.05 -5.54
C ASP A 188 5.75 -8.35 -6.37
N HIS A 189 4.55 -8.16 -5.78
CA HIS A 189 3.25 -8.47 -6.39
C HIS A 189 2.32 -7.25 -6.36
N PRO A 190 2.55 -6.23 -7.23
CA PRO A 190 1.82 -4.96 -7.18
C PRO A 190 0.31 -5.10 -7.47
N ALA A 191 -0.12 -6.18 -8.14
CA ALA A 191 -1.53 -6.48 -8.46
C ALA A 191 -2.26 -7.31 -7.38
N SER A 192 -1.60 -7.61 -6.25
CA SER A 192 -2.14 -8.47 -5.19
C SER A 192 -3.29 -7.83 -4.40
N LEU A 193 -3.37 -6.51 -4.38
CA LEU A 193 -4.36 -5.74 -3.62
C LEU A 193 -5.14 -4.81 -4.55
N ARG A 194 -6.43 -4.61 -4.26
CA ARG A 194 -7.21 -3.54 -4.89
C ARG A 194 -7.18 -2.31 -4.01
N TRP A 195 -6.84 -1.19 -4.62
CA TRP A 195 -6.69 0.09 -3.94
C TRP A 195 -7.79 1.05 -4.37
N THR A 196 -8.18 1.93 -3.46
CA THR A 196 -9.11 3.03 -3.71
C THR A 196 -8.42 4.35 -3.39
N ALA A 197 -8.52 5.33 -4.28
CA ALA A 197 -7.98 6.66 -4.05
C ALA A 197 -9.02 7.57 -3.37
N LEU A 198 -8.59 8.28 -2.34
CA LEU A 198 -9.41 9.23 -1.58
C LEU A 198 -8.70 10.58 -1.56
N GLU A 199 -9.45 11.66 -1.75
CA GLU A 199 -8.93 13.02 -1.70
C GLU A 199 -9.12 13.59 -0.29
N LEU A 200 -8.04 14.11 0.26
CA LEU A 200 -8.03 14.80 1.53
C LEU A 200 -8.49 16.25 1.32
N SER A 201 -9.62 16.60 1.94
CA SER A 201 -10.18 17.96 1.85
C SER A 201 -10.40 18.54 3.24
N ARG A 202 -10.13 19.84 3.40
CA ARG A 202 -10.38 20.56 4.65
C ARG A 202 -11.87 20.81 4.82
N ILE A 203 -12.38 20.61 6.03
CA ILE A 203 -13.73 21.00 6.43
C ILE A 203 -13.64 22.47 6.85
N ASP A 204 -13.97 23.38 5.93
CA ASP A 204 -14.06 24.80 6.27
C ASP A 204 -15.36 25.07 7.03
N THR A 205 -15.24 25.54 8.27
CA THR A 205 -16.37 25.87 9.16
C THR A 205 -17.07 27.19 8.78
N LYS A 206 -16.54 27.93 7.81
CA LYS A 206 -17.16 29.13 7.23
C LYS A 206 -17.65 28.78 5.83
N GLN A 207 -18.91 28.34 5.70
CA GLN A 207 -19.57 28.24 4.41
C GLN A 207 -19.56 29.61 3.73
N LYS A 208 -18.61 29.83 2.79
CA LYS A 208 -18.82 30.79 1.72
C LYS A 208 -19.49 30.05 0.56
N LYS A 209 -20.48 30.72 -0.05
CA LYS A 209 -21.31 30.23 -1.15
C LYS A 209 -20.49 29.49 -2.22
N PRO A 210 -21.06 28.47 -2.88
CA PRO A 210 -20.38 27.64 -3.85
C PRO A 210 -20.38 28.31 -5.24
N GLU A 211 -19.88 29.53 -5.35
CA GLU A 211 -19.62 30.16 -6.63
C GLU A 211 -18.25 30.85 -6.60
N GLU A 212 -17.48 30.56 -7.66
CA GLU A 212 -16.24 31.20 -8.10
C GLU A 212 -14.89 30.62 -7.60
N THR A 213 -14.18 30.03 -8.59
CA THR A 213 -12.74 29.69 -8.68
C THR A 213 -12.16 28.52 -7.86
N PRO A 214 -11.85 27.38 -8.51
CA PRO A 214 -10.95 26.36 -7.97
C PRO A 214 -9.50 26.72 -8.34
N SER A 215 -8.91 27.74 -7.72
CA SER A 215 -7.52 28.07 -8.00
C SER A 215 -6.76 28.63 -6.80
N ALA A 216 -5.57 28.05 -6.57
CA ALA A 216 -4.42 28.67 -5.91
C ALA A 216 -4.26 28.62 -4.36
N LYS A 217 -4.83 27.66 -3.62
CA LYS A 217 -4.47 27.47 -2.19
C LYS A 217 -4.14 26.04 -1.74
N TRP A 218 -3.78 25.14 -2.64
CA TRP A 218 -3.44 23.75 -2.25
C TRP A 218 -2.03 23.64 -1.65
N SER A 219 -1.12 24.54 -2.02
CA SER A 219 0.30 24.49 -1.62
C SER A 219 0.54 24.69 -0.12
N GLY A 220 -0.42 25.25 0.62
CA GLY A 220 -0.33 25.49 2.06
C GLY A 220 -1.26 24.64 2.93
N SER A 221 -2.17 23.85 2.33
CA SER A 221 -3.26 23.18 3.06
C SER A 221 -3.11 21.66 3.16
N VAL A 222 -2.19 21.04 2.43
CA VAL A 222 -1.93 19.60 2.55
C VAL A 222 -1.07 19.38 3.80
N PRO A 223 -1.55 18.65 4.81
CA PRO A 223 -0.75 18.40 6.00
C PRO A 223 0.48 17.59 5.58
N ARG A 224 1.67 18.15 5.85
CA ARG A 224 2.93 17.39 5.76
C ARG A 224 2.85 16.29 6.81
N MET A 225 2.52 15.08 6.39
CA MET A 225 2.30 13.95 7.28
C MET A 225 3.65 13.51 7.86
N GLN A 226 3.86 13.80 9.15
CA GLN A 226 4.91 13.11 9.91
C GLN A 226 4.34 11.78 10.39
N ALA A 227 4.84 10.68 9.83
CA ALA A 227 4.23 9.37 10.00
C ALA A 227 4.16 8.91 11.47
N ALA A 228 5.18 9.22 12.29
CA ALA A 228 5.19 8.87 13.72
C ALA A 228 4.02 9.51 14.48
N THR A 229 3.77 10.81 14.25
CA THR A 229 2.67 11.55 14.90
C THR A 229 1.32 11.09 14.38
N PHE A 230 1.20 10.82 13.08
CA PHE A 230 -0.02 10.27 12.50
C PHE A 230 -0.38 8.91 13.13
N VAL A 231 0.58 8.00 13.28
CA VAL A 231 0.34 6.69 13.92
C VAL A 231 -0.10 6.85 15.38
N GLN A 232 0.50 7.77 16.13
CA GLN A 232 0.09 8.05 17.52
C GLN A 232 -1.35 8.60 17.60
N SER A 233 -1.70 9.56 16.74
CA SER A 233 -3.05 10.10 16.65
C SER A 233 -4.06 9.03 16.26
N LEU A 234 -3.72 8.20 15.27
CA LEU A 234 -4.56 7.09 14.82
C LEU A 234 -4.77 6.06 15.93
N GLN A 235 -3.70 5.71 16.66
CA GLN A 235 -3.78 4.83 17.82
C GLN A 235 -4.71 5.40 18.89
N ARG A 236 -4.63 6.70 19.20
CA ARG A 236 -5.52 7.34 20.18
C ARG A 236 -6.98 7.23 19.77
N GLU A 237 -7.29 7.45 18.48
CA GLU A 237 -8.65 7.39 17.96
C GLU A 237 -9.25 5.97 17.96
N ILE A 238 -8.46 4.94 17.61
CA ILE A 238 -9.00 3.57 17.48
C ILE A 238 -8.83 2.70 18.73
N SER A 239 -7.88 3.02 19.61
CA SER A 239 -7.58 2.22 20.81
C SER A 239 -8.74 1.95 21.77
N PRO A 240 -9.79 2.80 21.88
CA PRO A 240 -10.95 2.49 22.72
C PRO A 240 -11.78 1.31 22.22
N LEU A 241 -11.68 0.99 20.92
CA LEU A 241 -12.56 0.03 20.26
C LEU A 241 -11.82 -1.23 19.83
N VAL A 242 -10.55 -1.09 19.40
CA VAL A 242 -9.77 -2.19 18.82
C VAL A 242 -8.32 -2.13 19.26
N LYS A 243 -7.66 -3.28 19.28
CA LYS A 243 -6.20 -3.35 19.37
C LYS A 243 -5.64 -3.47 17.96
N ALA A 244 -4.59 -2.71 17.67
CA ALA A 244 -3.93 -2.77 16.38
C ALA A 244 -2.42 -2.79 16.50
N HIS A 245 -1.76 -3.45 15.56
CA HIS A 245 -0.33 -3.34 15.28
C HIS A 245 -0.13 -2.44 14.06
N TYR A 246 0.83 -1.53 14.15
CA TYR A 246 1.14 -0.58 13.09
C TYR A 246 2.56 -0.81 12.60
N HIS A 247 2.72 -0.87 11.29
CA HIS A 247 4.04 -0.92 10.67
C HIS A 247 4.10 0.04 9.49
N LEU A 248 5.09 0.93 9.51
CA LEU A 248 5.34 1.89 8.45
C LEU A 248 6.53 1.43 7.62
N GLY A 249 6.37 1.39 6.30
CA GLY A 249 7.45 1.14 5.35
C GLY A 249 7.41 2.10 4.18
N ARG A 250 8.56 2.43 3.63
CA ARG A 250 8.67 3.18 2.37
C ARG A 250 8.73 2.18 1.23
N SER A 251 7.94 2.38 0.17
CA SER A 251 8.06 1.52 -1.03
C SER A 251 9.42 1.75 -1.68
N GLY A 252 10.06 0.67 -2.13
CA GLY A 252 11.35 0.73 -2.83
C GLY A 252 11.26 1.24 -4.27
N THR A 253 10.08 1.15 -4.90
CA THR A 253 9.89 1.45 -6.33
C THR A 253 9.06 2.71 -6.58
N LEU A 254 8.16 3.05 -5.65
CA LEU A 254 7.21 4.16 -5.82
C LEU A 254 7.45 5.27 -4.80
N PRO A 255 7.16 6.54 -5.13
CA PRO A 255 7.30 7.66 -4.20
C PRO A 255 6.13 7.74 -3.19
N LEU A 256 5.92 6.68 -2.41
CA LEU A 256 4.90 6.60 -1.38
C LEU A 256 5.36 5.88 -0.11
N THR A 257 4.71 6.24 1.00
CA THR A 257 4.86 5.59 2.31
C THR A 257 3.63 4.74 2.59
N ILE A 258 3.83 3.52 3.07
CA ILE A 258 2.75 2.56 3.34
C ILE A 258 2.67 2.29 4.83
N LEU A 259 1.48 2.46 5.37
CA LEU A 259 1.11 2.05 6.72
C LEU A 259 0.30 0.75 6.63
N ARG A 260 0.84 -0.32 7.21
CA ARG A 260 0.13 -1.57 7.48
C ARG A 260 -0.49 -1.50 8.88
N ILE A 261 -1.79 -1.71 8.94
CA ILE A 261 -2.58 -1.74 10.17
C ILE A 261 -3.17 -3.14 10.30
N PHE A 262 -2.73 -3.90 11.30
CA PHE A 262 -3.33 -5.20 11.62
C PHE A 262 -4.23 -5.04 12.85
N VAL A 263 -5.51 -5.34 12.69
CA VAL A 263 -6.54 -5.07 13.70
C VAL A 263 -7.06 -6.36 14.32
N VAL A 264 -7.17 -6.35 15.64
CA VAL A 264 -7.66 -7.47 16.44
C VAL A 264 -8.87 -7.01 17.24
N ASP A 265 -9.88 -7.89 17.31
CA ASP A 265 -11.09 -7.70 18.11
C ASP A 265 -10.76 -7.52 19.60
N SER A 266 -11.69 -6.90 20.32
CA SER A 266 -11.65 -6.56 21.74
C SER A 266 -10.61 -7.32 22.60
N PRO A 267 -9.76 -6.60 23.36
CA PRO A 267 -8.74 -7.19 24.23
C PRO A 267 -9.32 -7.99 25.42
N TYR A 268 -10.64 -8.02 25.62
CA TYR A 268 -11.31 -8.74 26.70
C TYR A 268 -11.91 -10.08 26.28
N GLN A 269 -11.70 -10.51 25.02
CA GLN A 269 -12.11 -11.85 24.62
C GLN A 269 -11.28 -12.89 25.39
N SER A 270 -11.98 -13.60 26.27
CA SER A 270 -11.59 -14.90 26.79
C SER A 270 -12.44 -15.93 26.05
N PRO A 271 -11.85 -16.97 25.42
CA PRO A 271 -10.48 -17.48 25.58
C PRO A 271 -9.41 -16.68 24.83
N ARG A 272 -8.13 -16.94 25.18
CA ARG A 272 -6.97 -16.40 24.46
C ARG A 272 -7.11 -16.70 22.96
N GLN A 273 -6.90 -15.69 22.15
CA GLN A 273 -6.94 -15.79 20.69
C GLN A 273 -5.92 -16.82 20.19
N ALA A 274 -6.34 -17.63 19.22
CA ALA A 274 -5.47 -18.58 18.54
C ALA A 274 -4.36 -17.86 17.75
N ALA A 275 -3.20 -18.47 17.64
CA ALA A 275 -2.05 -17.90 16.91
C ALA A 275 -2.37 -17.59 15.44
N GLU A 276 -3.31 -18.35 14.84
CA GLU A 276 -3.74 -18.17 13.45
C GLU A 276 -4.35 -16.79 13.17
N ILE A 277 -5.00 -16.17 14.16
CA ILE A 277 -5.63 -14.85 14.02
C ILE A 277 -4.59 -13.78 13.64
N PHE A 278 -3.36 -13.89 14.14
CA PHE A 278 -2.27 -12.94 13.86
C PHE A 278 -1.76 -12.97 12.42
N THR A 279 -2.14 -14.00 11.66
CA THR A 279 -1.74 -14.22 10.27
C THR A 279 -2.88 -14.00 9.27
N GLU A 280 -4.06 -13.60 9.76
CA GLU A 280 -5.25 -13.47 8.95
C GLU A 280 -5.22 -12.19 8.09
N SER A 281 -5.18 -12.35 6.77
CA SER A 281 -5.05 -11.22 5.83
C SER A 281 -6.28 -10.30 5.78
N SER A 282 -7.47 -10.80 6.13
CA SER A 282 -8.73 -10.02 6.16
C SER A 282 -8.70 -8.87 7.20
N ARG A 283 -7.84 -9.02 8.21
CA ARG A 283 -7.64 -8.09 9.33
C ARG A 283 -6.53 -7.07 9.08
N VAL A 284 -5.84 -7.19 7.94
CA VAL A 284 -4.77 -6.28 7.54
C VAL A 284 -5.34 -5.22 6.61
N ILE A 285 -5.12 -3.97 6.96
CA ILE A 285 -5.50 -2.80 6.17
C ILE A 285 -4.23 -2.06 5.79
N TYR A 286 -4.11 -1.70 4.52
CA TYR A 286 -3.02 -0.88 4.03
C TYR A 286 -3.53 0.51 3.69
N VAL A 287 -2.77 1.50 4.12
CA VAL A 287 -2.97 2.91 3.80
C VAL A 287 -1.68 3.42 3.18
N ALA A 288 -1.73 3.90 1.95
CA ALA A 288 -0.58 4.45 1.26
C ALA A 288 -0.73 5.97 1.10
N PHE A 289 0.39 6.67 1.33
CA PHE A 289 0.52 8.11 1.30
C PHE A 289 1.57 8.49 0.25
N PRO A 290 1.16 8.94 -0.94
CA PRO A 290 2.09 9.43 -1.94
C PRO A 290 2.67 10.78 -1.52
N ASP A 291 3.93 11.00 -1.89
CA ASP A 291 4.65 12.19 -1.50
C ASP A 291 4.02 13.45 -2.12
N SER A 292 3.91 14.51 -1.31
CA SER A 292 3.46 15.85 -1.73
C SER A 292 2.11 15.89 -2.48
N CYS A 293 1.18 14.99 -2.15
CA CYS A 293 -0.15 14.98 -2.76
C CYS A 293 -1.27 14.98 -1.69
N PRO A 294 -2.45 15.54 -2.00
CA PRO A 294 -3.62 15.50 -1.12
C PRO A 294 -4.41 14.19 -1.27
N PHE A 295 -3.78 13.09 -1.65
CA PHE A 295 -4.46 11.81 -1.84
C PHE A 295 -3.99 10.77 -0.83
N VAL A 296 -4.92 9.92 -0.40
CA VAL A 296 -4.66 8.75 0.45
C VAL A 296 -5.22 7.55 -0.28
N TYR A 297 -4.42 6.51 -0.45
CA TYR A 297 -4.87 5.26 -1.05
C TYR A 297 -5.15 4.23 0.04
N THR A 298 -6.25 3.50 -0.06
CA THR A 298 -6.61 2.49 0.93
C THR A 298 -6.92 1.16 0.25
N SER A 299 -6.48 0.06 0.86
CA SER A 299 -6.83 -1.30 0.40
C SER A 299 -8.20 -1.77 0.90
N ILE A 300 -8.99 -0.87 1.50
CA ILE A 300 -10.29 -1.20 2.07
C ILE A 300 -11.28 -1.39 0.93
N ALA A 301 -11.81 -2.61 0.80
CA ALA A 301 -12.81 -2.91 -0.20
C ALA A 301 -14.07 -2.05 0.04
N THR A 302 -14.39 -1.17 -0.91
CA THR A 302 -15.68 -0.50 -0.96
C THR A 302 -16.73 -1.52 -1.37
N SER A 303 -17.27 -2.28 -0.41
CA SER A 303 -18.36 -3.20 -0.68
C SER A 303 -19.61 -2.39 -1.04
N THR A 304 -19.98 -2.35 -2.31
CA THR A 304 -21.37 -2.09 -2.70
C THR A 304 -22.19 -3.29 -2.22
N GLY A 305 -23.13 -3.04 -1.31
CA GLY A 305 -23.90 -4.01 -0.53
C GLY A 305 -24.02 -5.43 -1.11
N SER A 306 -23.23 -6.37 -0.58
CA SER A 306 -23.58 -7.78 -0.58
C SER A 306 -24.52 -8.03 0.60
N LYS A 307 -25.70 -8.59 0.32
CA LYS A 307 -26.67 -9.06 1.32
C LYS A 307 -25.93 -9.95 2.31
N ALA A 308 -26.02 -9.59 3.59
CA ALA A 308 -25.46 -10.40 4.67
C ALA A 308 -26.11 -11.79 4.64
N ALA A 309 -25.31 -12.82 4.38
CA ALA A 309 -25.70 -14.18 4.73
C ALA A 309 -25.73 -14.26 6.28
N PRO A 310 -26.69 -14.99 6.88
CA PRO A 310 -26.74 -15.14 8.33
C PRO A 310 -25.54 -15.98 8.77
N ALA A 311 -24.54 -15.34 9.37
CA ALA A 311 -23.42 -16.05 9.99
C ALA A 311 -23.92 -16.71 11.28
N ALA A 312 -24.08 -18.02 11.24
CA ALA A 312 -24.07 -18.82 12.44
C ALA A 312 -22.65 -18.79 13.03
N SER A 313 -22.56 -18.50 14.34
CA SER A 313 -21.40 -18.60 15.24
C SER A 313 -20.56 -17.33 15.52
N SER A 314 -20.65 -16.94 16.80
CA SER A 314 -19.72 -16.14 17.62
C SER A 314 -19.75 -14.60 17.53
N VAL A 315 -19.68 -14.01 18.72
CA VAL A 315 -19.62 -12.58 19.08
C VAL A 315 -18.27 -11.98 18.65
N THR A 316 -17.98 -12.01 17.35
CA THR A 316 -16.81 -11.36 16.74
C THR A 316 -17.28 -10.15 15.94
N THR A 317 -16.57 -9.04 16.07
CA THR A 317 -16.89 -7.84 15.29
C THR A 317 -16.55 -8.11 13.83
N ASP A 318 -17.52 -7.95 12.93
CA ASP A 318 -17.32 -8.17 11.50
C ASP A 318 -16.12 -7.36 10.99
N THR A 319 -15.17 -8.01 10.31
CA THR A 319 -13.99 -7.39 9.70
C THR A 319 -14.31 -6.14 8.88
N ARG A 320 -15.49 -6.10 8.24
CA ARG A 320 -15.96 -4.91 7.50
C ARG A 320 -16.22 -3.71 8.41
N THR A 321 -16.72 -3.94 9.61
CA THR A 321 -16.94 -2.88 10.62
C THR A 321 -15.62 -2.32 11.12
N LEU A 322 -14.62 -3.19 11.33
CA LEU A 322 -13.25 -2.77 11.69
C LEU A 322 -12.62 -1.92 10.61
N GLN A 323 -12.76 -2.34 9.34
CA GLN A 323 -12.26 -1.57 8.20
C GLN A 323 -12.90 -0.19 8.09
N ARG A 324 -14.23 -0.09 8.29
CA ARG A 324 -14.93 1.20 8.33
C ARG A 324 -14.44 2.09 9.47
N LEU A 325 -14.25 1.51 10.66
CA LEU A 325 -13.75 2.25 11.82
C LEU A 325 -12.37 2.87 11.54
N VAL A 326 -11.46 2.09 10.95
CA VAL A 326 -10.13 2.58 10.55
C VAL A 326 -10.25 3.65 9.47
N ARG A 327 -11.11 3.46 8.47
CA ARG A 327 -11.34 4.47 7.42
C ARG A 327 -11.82 5.81 8.00
N ASP A 328 -12.73 5.76 8.96
CA ASP A 328 -13.33 6.96 9.58
C ASP A 328 -12.37 7.64 10.57
N SER A 329 -11.38 6.92 11.10
CA SER A 329 -10.37 7.48 11.99
C SER A 329 -9.18 8.11 11.25
N ILE A 330 -8.86 7.70 10.02
CA ILE A 330 -7.80 8.33 9.20
C ILE A 330 -7.94 9.86 9.10
N PRO A 331 -9.08 10.43 8.66
CA PRO A 331 -9.21 11.89 8.56
C PRO A 331 -9.13 12.58 9.92
N LYS A 332 -9.61 11.94 10.99
CA LYS A 332 -9.51 12.45 12.36
C LYS A 332 -8.06 12.48 12.85
N ALA A 333 -7.30 11.43 12.56
CA ALA A 333 -5.88 11.33 12.91
C ALA A 333 -4.99 12.31 12.12
N LEU A 334 -5.38 12.69 10.90
CA LEU A 334 -4.74 13.74 10.11
C LEU A 334 -5.16 15.15 10.54
N SER A 335 -6.27 15.28 11.27
CA SER A 335 -6.80 16.57 11.73
C SER A 335 -6.01 17.11 12.93
N ARG A 336 -5.92 18.43 12.99
CA ARG A 336 -5.35 19.18 14.12
C ARG A 336 -6.45 20.03 14.77
N PRO A 337 -6.26 20.53 16.00
CA PRO A 337 -7.15 21.53 16.56
C PRO A 337 -7.37 22.67 15.56
N GLN A 338 -8.63 22.98 15.25
CA GLN A 338 -9.07 23.98 14.25
C GLN A 338 -8.79 23.67 12.77
N GLU A 339 -8.16 22.54 12.46
CA GLU A 339 -7.92 22.06 11.09
C GLU A 339 -8.46 20.65 10.91
N ARG A 340 -9.75 20.57 10.60
CA ARG A 340 -10.43 19.29 10.39
C ARG A 340 -10.37 18.90 8.92
N PHE A 341 -10.03 17.65 8.66
CA PHE A 341 -10.02 17.08 7.33
C PHE A 341 -11.10 16.02 7.17
N THR A 342 -11.48 15.76 5.92
CA THR A 342 -12.36 14.67 5.51
C THR A 342 -11.82 14.02 4.23
N LEU A 343 -12.17 12.75 4.02
CA LEU A 343 -11.79 11.98 2.84
C LEU A 343 -12.96 11.94 1.84
N LYS A 344 -12.78 12.56 0.68
CA LYS A 344 -13.73 12.52 -0.45
C LYS A 344 -13.39 11.35 -1.37
N ALA A 345 -14.40 10.64 -1.86
CA ALA A 345 -14.18 9.57 -2.83
C ALA A 345 -13.86 10.16 -4.22
N THR A 346 -12.82 9.68 -4.88
CA THR A 346 -12.43 10.15 -6.23
C THR A 346 -13.04 9.32 -7.36
N SER A 347 -13.84 8.31 -7.02
CA SER A 347 -14.38 7.26 -7.92
C SER A 347 -13.30 6.48 -8.69
N LEU A 348 -12.06 6.48 -8.18
CA LEU A 348 -10.95 5.73 -8.74
C LEU A 348 -10.54 4.58 -7.82
N ALA A 349 -10.58 3.37 -8.37
CA ALA A 349 -10.08 2.16 -7.77
C ALA A 349 -9.33 1.34 -8.82
N ALA A 350 -8.14 0.86 -8.48
CA ALA A 350 -7.27 0.11 -9.38
C ALA A 350 -6.56 -1.03 -8.63
N LYS A 351 -6.14 -2.07 -9.35
CA LYS A 351 -5.28 -3.13 -8.78
C LYS A 351 -3.84 -2.69 -8.56
N ASN A 352 -3.39 -1.65 -9.26
CA ASN A 352 -1.99 -1.25 -9.28
C ASN A 352 -1.81 0.13 -8.62
N LEU A 353 -0.95 0.22 -7.60
CA LEU A 353 -0.53 1.50 -7.02
C LEU A 353 0.08 2.47 -8.06
N PRO A 354 0.92 2.02 -9.03
CA PRO A 354 1.42 2.90 -10.09
C PRO A 354 0.30 3.60 -10.89
N THR A 355 -0.78 2.88 -11.21
CA THR A 355 -1.95 3.45 -11.91
C THR A 355 -2.60 4.56 -11.08
N LEU A 356 -2.78 4.34 -9.77
CA LEU A 356 -3.33 5.38 -8.88
C LEU A 356 -2.40 6.59 -8.79
N LEU A 357 -1.08 6.38 -8.80
CA LEU A 357 -0.07 7.44 -8.75
C LEU A 357 -0.05 8.25 -10.05
N ALA A 358 -0.23 7.60 -11.20
CA ALA A 358 -0.31 8.28 -12.49
C ALA A 358 -1.59 9.12 -12.61
N LEU A 359 -2.73 8.61 -12.14
CA LEU A 359 -4.04 9.27 -12.27
C LEU A 359 -4.35 10.25 -11.12
N ARG A 360 -3.84 10.01 -9.91
CA ARG A 360 -4.12 10.76 -8.67
C ARG A 360 -2.88 10.88 -7.79
N GLY A 361 -1.75 11.21 -8.38
CA GLY A 361 -0.50 11.51 -7.68
C GLY A 361 -0.01 12.95 -7.91
N PRO A 362 1.24 13.26 -7.55
CA PRO A 362 1.83 14.60 -7.72
C PRO A 362 2.27 14.92 -9.16
N GLY A 363 2.15 13.97 -10.09
CA GLY A 363 2.63 14.12 -11.48
C GLY A 363 1.71 14.96 -12.38
N ARG A 364 2.25 15.43 -13.50
CA ARG A 364 1.53 16.23 -14.52
C ARG A 364 0.34 15.47 -15.14
N SER A 365 0.43 14.14 -15.20
CA SER A 365 -0.62 13.27 -15.74
C SER A 365 -1.89 13.24 -14.87
N ALA A 366 -1.84 13.65 -13.60
CA ALA A 366 -2.98 13.51 -12.69
C ALA A 366 -4.25 14.27 -13.16
N PHE A 367 -4.06 15.37 -13.91
CA PHE A 367 -5.14 16.24 -14.41
C PHE A 367 -5.13 16.40 -15.93
N ALA A 368 -4.31 15.63 -16.65
CA ALA A 368 -4.14 15.74 -18.09
C ALA A 368 -3.96 14.34 -18.69
N ASN A 369 -5.03 13.53 -18.67
CA ASN A 369 -5.06 12.19 -19.28
C ASN A 369 -5.81 12.24 -20.61
N GLY A 370 -5.92 11.09 -21.29
CA GLY A 370 -6.67 10.98 -22.54
C GLY A 370 -6.13 11.95 -23.59
N ALA A 371 -7.02 12.72 -24.22
CA ALA A 371 -6.67 13.74 -25.22
C ALA A 371 -5.63 14.77 -24.72
N TYR A 372 -5.64 15.09 -23.43
CA TYR A 372 -4.79 16.14 -22.84
C TYR A 372 -3.40 15.66 -22.41
N SER A 373 -3.12 14.37 -22.52
CA SER A 373 -1.81 13.76 -22.20
C SER A 373 -0.63 14.39 -22.96
N ILE A 374 -0.88 14.92 -24.16
CA ILE A 374 0.07 15.72 -24.94
C ILE A 374 0.67 16.89 -24.16
N PHE A 375 -0.10 17.49 -23.24
CA PHE A 375 0.33 18.61 -22.41
C PHE A 375 1.07 18.14 -21.15
N ALA A 376 0.73 16.95 -20.63
CA ALA A 376 1.47 16.34 -19.54
C ALA A 376 2.89 15.95 -19.98
N ASP A 377 3.00 15.42 -21.20
CA ASP A 377 4.25 14.94 -21.77
C ASP A 377 5.11 16.06 -22.39
N ALA A 378 4.58 17.30 -22.47
CA ALA A 378 5.22 18.44 -23.14
C ALA A 378 5.68 18.13 -24.58
N VAL A 379 4.88 17.33 -25.28
CA VAL A 379 5.22 16.82 -26.62
C VAL A 379 5.24 17.91 -27.68
N ILE A 380 4.32 18.86 -27.57
CA ILE A 380 4.08 19.89 -28.59
C ILE A 380 4.99 21.09 -28.37
N GLU A 381 5.42 21.33 -27.13
CA GLU A 381 6.18 22.51 -26.72
C GLU A 381 7.68 22.19 -26.65
N GLY A 382 8.46 22.77 -27.57
CA GLY A 382 9.92 22.80 -27.47
C GLY A 382 10.39 23.84 -26.45
N SER A 383 11.60 23.65 -25.92
CA SER A 383 12.23 24.67 -25.07
C SER A 383 12.37 25.98 -25.87
N PRO A 384 12.04 27.16 -25.32
CA PRO A 384 12.26 28.45 -26.00
C PRO A 384 13.74 28.72 -26.35
N LEU A 385 14.66 27.99 -25.74
CA LEU A 385 16.10 28.04 -26.00
C LEU A 385 16.57 26.96 -26.98
N ASP A 386 15.66 26.16 -27.53
CA ASP A 386 15.99 25.16 -28.55
C ASP A 386 16.41 25.90 -29.85
N PRO A 387 17.65 25.70 -30.32
CA PRO A 387 18.16 26.39 -31.52
C PRO A 387 17.53 25.87 -32.82
N ARG A 388 16.74 24.79 -32.76
CA ARG A 388 15.94 24.33 -33.90
C ARG A 388 14.86 25.38 -34.19
N PRO A 389 14.59 25.72 -35.47
CA PRO A 389 13.49 26.63 -35.80
C PRO A 389 12.21 26.12 -35.14
N SER A 390 11.42 27.03 -34.57
CA SER A 390 10.22 26.76 -33.78
C SER A 390 9.08 26.15 -34.61
N ASN A 391 9.34 25.01 -35.25
CA ASN A 391 8.32 24.03 -35.53
C ASN A 391 8.12 23.29 -34.21
N THR A 392 7.32 23.90 -33.33
CA THR A 392 6.38 23.11 -32.52
C THR A 392 5.86 22.02 -33.43
N VAL A 393 6.21 20.77 -33.15
CA VAL A 393 5.88 19.63 -34.01
C VAL A 393 4.40 19.76 -34.36
N THR A 394 4.08 19.96 -35.63
CA THR A 394 2.67 20.06 -36.02
C THR A 394 1.97 18.79 -35.53
N PRO A 395 0.71 18.83 -35.06
CA PRO A 395 0.03 17.63 -34.57
C PRO A 395 0.14 16.44 -35.56
N GLU A 396 0.21 16.75 -36.85
CA GLU A 396 0.41 15.82 -37.96
C GLU A 396 1.82 15.23 -38.05
N GLU A 397 2.87 15.99 -37.75
CA GLU A 397 4.25 15.51 -37.65
C GLU A 397 4.48 14.65 -36.41
N HIS A 398 3.84 14.97 -35.28
CA HIS A 398 3.95 14.18 -34.06
C HIS A 398 3.35 12.79 -34.25
N ILE A 399 2.19 12.72 -34.93
CA ILE A 399 1.52 11.47 -35.28
C ILE A 399 2.37 10.62 -36.24
N LYS A 400 3.21 11.24 -37.08
CA LYS A 400 4.16 10.53 -37.94
C LYS A 400 5.37 10.01 -37.17
N THR A 401 5.87 10.75 -36.17
CA THR A 401 7.05 10.38 -35.38
C THR A 401 6.76 9.37 -34.26
N SER A 402 5.57 9.36 -33.67
CA SER A 402 5.18 8.40 -32.62
C SER A 402 5.15 6.93 -33.08
N HIS A 403 5.27 6.69 -34.39
CA HIS A 403 5.33 5.36 -34.99
C HIS A 403 6.72 4.98 -35.56
N GLN A 404 7.73 5.84 -35.43
CA GLN A 404 9.13 5.45 -35.59
C GLN A 404 9.71 5.10 -34.21
N SER A 405 9.39 3.91 -33.69
CA SER A 405 10.19 3.34 -32.60
C SER A 405 11.59 2.95 -33.13
N PRO A 406 12.65 3.08 -32.32
CA PRO A 406 14.03 2.87 -32.74
C PRO A 406 14.27 1.37 -32.92
N THR A 407 14.27 0.95 -34.18
CA THR A 407 14.99 -0.26 -34.56
C THR A 407 15.84 0.15 -35.73
N GLU A 408 17.14 -0.13 -35.61
CA GLU A 408 18.21 0.09 -36.59
C GLU A 408 18.91 1.46 -36.48
N GLU A 409 19.85 1.51 -35.54
CA GLU A 409 21.03 2.35 -35.67
C GLU A 409 21.80 2.00 -36.95
N GLY A 410 22.13 3.04 -37.71
CA GLY A 410 23.36 3.14 -38.48
C GLY A 410 23.31 2.64 -39.92
N ILE A 411 23.00 3.53 -40.87
CA ILE A 411 23.79 3.67 -42.11
C ILE A 411 23.74 5.15 -42.54
N GLU A 412 24.86 5.84 -42.34
CA GLU A 412 25.18 7.11 -42.99
C GLU A 412 25.19 6.94 -44.51
N LYS A 413 24.56 7.87 -45.26
CA LYS A 413 24.76 7.97 -46.71
C LYS A 413 25.24 9.36 -47.08
N GLU A 414 26.55 9.44 -47.26
CA GLU A 414 27.21 10.48 -48.03
C GLU A 414 27.10 10.17 -49.54
N ASN A 415 27.10 11.24 -50.33
CA ASN A 415 26.92 11.27 -51.78
C ASN A 415 28.03 10.56 -52.58
N GLY A 416 27.71 10.07 -53.79
CA GLY A 416 28.75 9.76 -54.80
C GLY A 416 28.32 8.93 -56.02
N SER A 417 27.88 9.61 -57.09
CA SER A 417 28.13 9.38 -58.53
C SER A 417 28.09 7.97 -59.19
N THR A 418 27.28 7.90 -60.27
CA THR A 418 27.48 7.26 -61.59
C THR A 418 27.80 5.76 -61.73
N GLY A 419 27.00 5.06 -62.54
CA GLY A 419 27.36 3.79 -63.17
C GLY A 419 26.17 2.95 -63.64
N GLU A 420 26.26 2.40 -64.84
CA GLU A 420 25.16 1.90 -65.68
C GLU A 420 24.96 0.36 -65.62
N VAL A 421 23.73 -0.09 -65.94
CA VAL A 421 23.25 -1.40 -66.47
C VAL A 421 23.54 -2.74 -65.74
N SER A 422 22.48 -3.40 -65.24
CA SER A 422 21.94 -4.70 -65.75
C SER A 422 21.26 -5.60 -64.67
N SER A 423 20.17 -6.25 -65.10
CA SER A 423 19.66 -7.57 -64.65
C SER A 423 18.89 -7.72 -63.32
N LYS A 424 17.57 -7.46 -63.41
CA LYS A 424 16.46 -8.42 -63.18
C LYS A 424 16.69 -9.54 -62.13
N ARG A 425 16.17 -9.35 -60.90
CA ARG A 425 15.43 -10.41 -60.19
C ARG A 425 14.45 -9.83 -59.18
N LYS A 426 13.23 -10.34 -59.27
CA LYS A 426 12.01 -9.95 -58.55
C LYS A 426 11.90 -10.82 -57.29
N SER A 427 11.86 -10.20 -56.12
CA SER A 427 11.20 -10.73 -54.91
C SER A 427 10.76 -9.54 -54.06
N THR A 428 9.56 -9.02 -54.30
CA THR A 428 8.39 -9.21 -53.41
C THR A 428 8.59 -8.66 -52.00
N GLY A 429 7.94 -7.52 -51.73
CA GLY A 429 7.32 -7.30 -50.41
C GLY A 429 7.74 -6.09 -49.59
N ASN A 430 8.18 -4.97 -50.17
CA ASN A 430 8.27 -3.71 -49.41
C ASN A 430 6.90 -3.02 -49.43
N GLU A 431 5.99 -3.46 -48.56
CA GLU A 431 4.70 -2.79 -48.31
C GLU A 431 4.91 -1.54 -47.44
N THR A 432 5.36 -0.45 -48.06
CA THR A 432 4.86 0.87 -47.64
C THR A 432 3.39 0.92 -48.05
N ALA A 433 2.52 0.31 -47.23
CA ALA A 433 1.09 0.24 -47.48
C ALA A 433 0.52 1.66 -47.59
N PHE A 434 0.04 2.02 -48.78
CA PHE A 434 -0.84 3.16 -49.00
C PHE A 434 -2.11 2.94 -48.18
N LEU A 435 -2.11 3.45 -46.95
CA LEU A 435 -3.30 3.49 -46.10
C LEU A 435 -4.42 4.24 -46.83
N SER A 436 -5.57 3.59 -47.00
CA SER A 436 -6.78 4.22 -47.52
C SER A 436 -7.06 5.54 -46.78
N PRO A 437 -7.49 6.62 -47.45
CA PRO A 437 -7.71 7.92 -46.83
C PRO A 437 -8.63 7.86 -45.59
N THR A 438 -9.59 6.94 -45.58
CA THR A 438 -10.48 6.69 -44.42
C THR A 438 -9.74 6.16 -43.19
N SER A 439 -8.75 5.29 -43.40
CA SER A 439 -7.90 4.78 -42.31
C SER A 439 -6.96 5.85 -41.74
N ARG A 440 -6.47 6.77 -42.59
CA ARG A 440 -5.67 7.92 -42.14
C ARG A 440 -6.52 8.90 -41.32
N LYS A 441 -7.70 9.27 -41.80
CA LYS A 441 -8.64 10.14 -41.04
C LYS A 441 -8.99 9.53 -39.69
N ARG A 442 -9.28 8.22 -39.66
CA ARG A 442 -9.58 7.48 -38.43
C ARG A 442 -8.41 7.54 -37.44
N ARG A 443 -7.19 7.29 -37.90
CA ARG A 443 -5.98 7.34 -37.04
C ARG A 443 -5.77 8.73 -36.43
N LEU A 444 -5.96 9.80 -37.21
CA LEU A 444 -5.88 11.18 -36.71
C LEU A 444 -6.95 11.43 -35.63
N ALA A 445 -8.19 10.99 -35.87
CA ALA A 445 -9.28 11.13 -34.90
C ALA A 445 -8.98 10.39 -33.59
N ILE A 446 -8.42 9.17 -33.66
CA ILE A 446 -8.01 8.39 -32.48
C ILE A 446 -6.92 9.11 -31.70
N HIS A 447 -5.87 9.57 -32.38
CA HIS A 447 -4.79 10.30 -31.72
C HIS A 447 -5.29 11.59 -31.06
N SER A 448 -6.21 12.32 -31.70
CA SER A 448 -6.82 13.52 -31.10
C SER A 448 -7.65 13.20 -29.84
N ARG A 449 -8.24 12.00 -29.73
CA ARG A 449 -9.10 11.60 -28.61
C ARG A 449 -8.34 10.97 -27.45
N PHE A 450 -7.31 10.19 -27.75
CA PHE A 450 -6.51 9.47 -26.76
C PHE A 450 -5.18 10.16 -26.45
N GLY A 451 -4.75 11.15 -27.23
CA GLY A 451 -3.47 11.81 -27.07
C GLY A 451 -2.30 10.82 -27.13
N THR A 452 -1.35 10.99 -26.20
CA THR A 452 -0.28 10.04 -25.93
C THR A 452 -0.68 8.91 -24.98
N SER A 453 -1.95 8.80 -24.57
CA SER A 453 -2.41 7.73 -23.67
C SER A 453 -2.20 6.36 -24.31
N GLY A 454 -1.35 5.53 -23.70
CA GLY A 454 -0.88 4.25 -24.25
C GLY A 454 0.51 4.31 -24.89
N SER A 455 1.15 5.48 -24.93
CA SER A 455 2.59 5.63 -25.14
C SER A 455 3.36 5.17 -23.91
N SER A 456 4.58 4.67 -24.10
CA SER A 456 5.42 4.10 -23.04
C SER A 456 5.84 5.09 -21.94
N LEU A 457 5.59 6.39 -22.13
CA LEU A 457 6.11 7.45 -21.27
C LEU A 457 5.45 7.47 -19.88
N ALA A 458 4.17 7.08 -19.78
CA ALA A 458 3.47 6.90 -18.49
C ALA A 458 2.25 5.97 -18.63
N PRO A 459 2.43 4.63 -18.62
CA PRO A 459 1.30 3.72 -18.67
C PRO A 459 0.49 3.79 -17.36
N ALA A 460 -0.79 4.15 -17.47
CA ALA A 460 -1.76 4.12 -16.38
C ALA A 460 -2.84 3.05 -16.65
N PRO A 461 -2.46 1.74 -16.66
CA PRO A 461 -3.39 0.69 -17.06
C PRO A 461 -4.54 0.60 -16.05
N LEU A 462 -5.76 0.77 -16.57
CA LEU A 462 -6.98 0.70 -15.78
C LEU A 462 -7.64 -0.66 -15.99
N ASP A 463 -7.75 -1.46 -14.94
CA ASP A 463 -8.27 -2.84 -15.03
C ASP A 463 -9.79 -2.92 -15.17
N ARG A 464 -10.50 -1.87 -14.75
CA ARG A 464 -11.96 -1.84 -14.74
C ARG A 464 -12.54 -0.43 -14.89
N LEU A 465 -13.60 -0.32 -15.67
CA LEU A 465 -14.39 0.90 -15.85
C LEU A 465 -15.89 0.57 -15.81
N ASP A 466 -16.58 1.05 -14.78
CA ASP A 466 -18.02 0.90 -14.61
C ASP A 466 -18.72 2.25 -14.87
N VAL A 467 -19.59 2.31 -15.89
CA VAL A 467 -20.30 3.53 -16.27
C VAL A 467 -21.81 3.32 -16.17
N ARG A 468 -22.50 4.23 -15.49
CA ARG A 468 -23.96 4.24 -15.34
C ARG A 468 -24.53 5.44 -16.08
N LEU A 469 -25.34 5.19 -17.11
CA LEU A 469 -26.02 6.22 -17.88
C LEU A 469 -27.45 6.36 -17.34
N LEU A 470 -27.81 7.55 -16.86
CA LEU A 470 -29.14 7.84 -16.34
C LEU A 470 -30.11 8.35 -17.41
N ASP A 471 -29.59 8.81 -18.55
CA ASP A 471 -30.41 9.34 -19.64
C ASP A 471 -31.19 8.22 -20.31
N LYS A 472 -32.52 8.40 -20.40
CA LYS A 472 -33.39 7.47 -21.13
C LYS A 472 -32.99 7.49 -22.61
N VAL A 473 -32.77 6.30 -23.18
CA VAL A 473 -32.57 6.15 -24.63
C VAL A 473 -33.88 6.54 -25.29
N ARG A 474 -33.92 7.70 -25.95
CA ARG A 474 -35.11 8.18 -26.64
C ARG A 474 -35.35 7.29 -27.86
N ALA A 475 -36.15 6.24 -27.68
CA ALA A 475 -36.71 5.49 -28.80
C ALA A 475 -37.67 6.45 -29.51
N GLY A 476 -37.44 6.69 -30.81
CA GLY A 476 -38.29 7.56 -31.60
C GLY A 476 -39.71 7.03 -31.59
N ASN A 477 -40.59 7.68 -30.84
CA ASN A 477 -41.91 8.13 -31.26
C ASN A 477 -42.52 8.99 -30.15
N GLU A 478 -42.98 10.15 -30.61
CA GLU A 478 -44.03 10.99 -30.06
C GLU A 478 -43.79 11.82 -28.79
N ASP A 479 -44.25 13.05 -28.93
CA ASP A 479 -44.32 14.14 -28.00
C ASP A 479 -45.06 13.75 -26.71
N GLU A 480 -44.32 13.52 -25.63
CA GLU A 480 -44.87 13.77 -24.30
C GLU A 480 -43.93 14.65 -23.47
N ALA A 481 -44.60 15.56 -22.76
CA ALA A 481 -44.03 16.72 -22.12
C ALA A 481 -42.94 16.36 -21.09
N ASN A 482 -42.00 17.28 -21.03
CA ASN A 482 -40.87 17.39 -20.14
C ASN A 482 -41.29 17.33 -18.66
N GLU A 483 -41.30 16.12 -18.07
CA GLU A 483 -41.26 15.93 -16.62
C GLU A 483 -39.91 15.30 -16.25
N PRO A 484 -39.00 16.03 -15.55
CA PRO A 484 -37.75 15.48 -15.06
C PRO A 484 -38.03 14.56 -13.87
N SER A 485 -38.67 13.41 -14.14
CA SER A 485 -38.67 12.31 -13.18
C SER A 485 -37.23 11.82 -13.07
N ALA A 486 -36.57 12.25 -12.00
CA ALA A 486 -35.26 11.75 -11.57
C ALA A 486 -35.39 10.25 -11.26
N SER A 487 -35.40 9.42 -12.31
CA SER A 487 -35.36 7.98 -12.13
C SER A 487 -33.95 7.63 -11.65
N THR A 488 -33.84 7.27 -10.37
CA THR A 488 -32.59 6.85 -9.70
C THR A 488 -32.02 5.54 -10.27
N LEU A 489 -32.72 4.89 -11.21
CA LEU A 489 -32.27 3.68 -11.88
C LEU A 489 -31.54 4.04 -13.17
N PRO A 490 -30.34 3.48 -13.42
CA PRO A 490 -29.63 3.72 -14.66
C PRO A 490 -30.41 3.15 -15.84
N ALA A 491 -30.58 3.93 -16.90
CA ALA A 491 -31.15 3.49 -18.16
C ALA A 491 -30.24 2.44 -18.82
N VAL A 492 -28.92 2.60 -18.71
CA VAL A 492 -27.91 1.65 -19.20
C VAL A 492 -26.75 1.58 -18.21
N SER A 493 -26.25 0.38 -17.92
CA SER A 493 -25.03 0.15 -17.15
C SER A 493 -24.01 -0.58 -18.00
N LEU A 494 -22.82 -0.01 -18.17
CA LEU A 494 -21.70 -0.56 -18.91
C LEU A 494 -20.59 -0.95 -17.92
N ASN A 495 -20.02 -2.14 -18.09
CA ASN A 495 -18.90 -2.62 -17.27
C ASN A 495 -17.83 -3.17 -18.21
N PHE A 496 -16.65 -2.57 -18.16
CA PHE A 496 -15.49 -2.99 -18.90
C PHE A 496 -14.45 -3.54 -17.93
N ALA A 497 -13.87 -4.70 -18.24
CA ALA A 497 -12.81 -5.31 -17.45
C ALA A 497 -11.72 -5.88 -18.36
N GLY A 498 -10.47 -5.74 -17.93
CA GLY A 498 -9.30 -6.21 -18.69
C GLY A 498 -7.99 -5.92 -17.96
N SER A 499 -6.86 -6.10 -18.64
CA SER A 499 -5.55 -5.64 -18.15
C SER A 499 -5.42 -4.12 -18.26
N ASP A 500 -5.88 -3.56 -19.39
CA ASP A 500 -5.99 -2.13 -19.64
C ASP A 500 -7.21 -1.84 -20.54
N VAL A 501 -8.27 -1.34 -19.91
CA VAL A 501 -9.54 -1.03 -20.57
C VAL A 501 -9.39 0.09 -21.59
N ILE A 502 -8.68 1.17 -21.25
CA ILE A 502 -8.60 2.37 -22.11
C ILE A 502 -7.80 2.06 -23.36
N THR A 503 -6.67 1.37 -23.21
CA THR A 503 -5.88 0.88 -24.35
C THR A 503 -6.67 -0.14 -25.19
N GLY A 504 -7.49 -0.97 -24.56
CA GLY A 504 -8.42 -1.88 -25.27
C GLY A 504 -9.43 -1.13 -26.13
N ILE A 505 -10.08 -0.09 -25.59
CA ILE A 505 -11.04 0.76 -26.32
C ILE A 505 -10.34 1.48 -27.48
N ARG A 506 -9.13 2.01 -27.26
CA ARG A 506 -8.30 2.62 -28.32
C ARG A 506 -8.08 1.64 -29.48
N LYS A 507 -7.68 0.39 -29.19
CA LYS A 507 -7.47 -0.66 -30.21
C LYS A 507 -8.76 -0.99 -30.97
N LEU A 508 -9.91 -1.03 -30.30
CA LEU A 508 -11.20 -1.25 -30.97
C LEU A 508 -11.56 -0.10 -31.92
N ALA A 509 -11.20 1.14 -31.56
CA ALA A 509 -11.34 2.29 -32.47
C ALA A 509 -10.37 2.19 -33.66
N GLU A 510 -9.13 1.73 -33.46
CA GLU A 510 -8.15 1.51 -34.54
C GLU A 510 -8.66 0.48 -35.57
N LEU A 511 -9.26 -0.60 -35.08
CA LEU A 511 -9.90 -1.63 -35.91
C LEU A 511 -11.17 -1.14 -36.62
N GLY A 512 -11.70 0.04 -36.26
CA GLY A 512 -12.91 0.61 -36.85
C GLY A 512 -14.21 0.03 -36.32
N ILE A 513 -14.16 -0.68 -35.18
CA ILE A 513 -15.35 -1.20 -34.48
C ILE A 513 -16.06 -0.05 -33.75
N ILE A 514 -15.29 0.89 -33.21
CA ILE A 514 -15.78 2.09 -32.53
C ILE A 514 -15.46 3.31 -33.40
N ASP A 515 -16.44 4.19 -33.60
CA ASP A 515 -16.24 5.47 -34.27
C ASP A 515 -15.61 6.49 -33.31
N PRO A 516 -14.35 6.93 -33.54
CA PRO A 516 -13.67 7.88 -32.67
C PRO A 516 -14.27 9.29 -32.70
N GLU A 517 -15.03 9.66 -33.74
CA GLU A 517 -15.65 10.99 -33.82
C GLU A 517 -16.85 11.09 -32.86
N ARG A 518 -17.59 10.00 -32.69
CA ARG A 518 -18.80 9.91 -31.86
C ARG A 518 -18.57 9.40 -30.45
N MET A 519 -17.34 8.99 -30.11
CA MET A 519 -17.05 8.46 -28.78
C MET A 519 -17.06 9.56 -27.71
N PRO A 520 -17.69 9.32 -26.54
CA PRO A 520 -17.68 10.27 -25.43
C PRO A 520 -16.33 10.30 -24.70
N SER A 521 -16.05 11.41 -24.00
CA SER A 521 -14.77 11.63 -23.29
C SER A 521 -14.48 10.61 -22.18
N TRP A 522 -15.50 10.13 -21.46
CA TRP A 522 -15.30 9.12 -20.42
C TRP A 522 -14.74 7.79 -20.97
N MET A 523 -14.90 7.50 -22.27
CA MET A 523 -14.31 6.32 -22.91
C MET A 523 -12.82 6.49 -23.25
N THR A 524 -12.31 7.72 -23.28
CA THR A 524 -10.92 8.00 -23.67
C THR A 524 -9.96 8.02 -22.48
N GLY A 525 -10.45 7.82 -21.26
CA GLY A 525 -9.65 7.80 -20.04
C GLY A 525 -9.27 9.17 -19.49
N ASP A 526 -9.78 10.24 -20.10
CA ASP A 526 -9.51 11.64 -19.73
C ASP A 526 -9.74 11.93 -18.23
N GLU A 527 -10.88 11.48 -17.70
CA GLU A 527 -11.24 11.73 -16.30
C GLU A 527 -10.40 10.93 -15.28
N GLY A 528 -9.68 9.90 -15.73
CA GLY A 528 -8.87 9.05 -14.84
C GLY A 528 -9.67 8.41 -13.71
N ILE A 529 -10.88 7.91 -14.00
CA ILE A 529 -11.79 7.28 -13.03
C ILE A 529 -12.08 5.83 -13.39
N SER A 530 -12.46 5.04 -12.39
CA SER A 530 -12.93 3.65 -12.57
C SER A 530 -14.44 3.50 -12.52
N VAL A 531 -15.16 4.49 -11.98
CA VAL A 531 -16.62 4.46 -11.85
C VAL A 531 -17.19 5.84 -12.18
N ALA A 532 -18.15 5.90 -13.10
CA ALA A 532 -18.83 7.13 -13.48
C ALA A 532 -20.35 6.97 -13.48
N THR A 533 -21.07 8.01 -13.06
CA THR A 533 -22.51 8.13 -13.31
C THR A 533 -22.72 9.37 -14.17
N ILE A 534 -23.43 9.22 -15.28
CA ILE A 534 -23.54 10.23 -16.33
C ILE A 534 -25.01 10.56 -16.57
N GLN A 535 -25.30 11.86 -16.60
CA GLN A 535 -26.61 12.43 -16.89
C GLN A 535 -26.43 13.66 -17.77
N GLN A 536 -27.20 13.75 -18.86
CA GLN A 536 -27.14 14.81 -19.87
C GLN A 536 -25.72 15.08 -20.39
N GLY A 537 -24.95 14.01 -20.60
CA GLY A 537 -23.56 14.11 -21.06
C GLY A 537 -22.57 14.66 -20.04
N ARG A 538 -22.97 14.89 -18.79
CA ARG A 538 -22.10 15.31 -17.69
C ARG A 538 -22.03 14.24 -16.61
N ARG A 539 -20.88 14.15 -15.95
CA ARG A 539 -20.71 13.31 -14.77
C ARG A 539 -21.36 13.95 -13.55
N LEU A 540 -22.02 13.13 -12.73
CA LEU A 540 -22.58 13.48 -11.43
C LEU A 540 -21.58 13.33 -10.28
#